data_AF-A0A2L2NUE6-F1
#
_entry.id   AF-A0A2L2NUE6-F1
#
_cell.length_a   1.000
_cell.length_b   1.000
_cell.length_c   1.000
_cell.angle_alpha   90.00
_cell.angle_beta   90.00
_cell.angle_gamma   90.00
#
_symmetry.space_group_name_H-M   'P 1'
#
loop_
_entity.id
_entity.type
_entity.pdbx_description
1 polymer ?
#
loop_
_entity_poly.entity_id
_entity_poly.type
_entity_poly.pdbx_seq_one_letter_code
_entity_poly.pdbx_strand_id
1 'polypeptide(L)'
;MVITLSTDVIPSKAISLLNFSDESLDSSFANGDLVVFLNELYNESSLLLSESGDISVSGEHFRHYITEQKLERGIEESCDFAEQFTKYAVNALPTPAAAETYKLINPEYFFSNVSFGRTLKYLIAWDNLCSNVLAESAFFSQAHLLEARTDIDASVDMAARFYYKQSFQILRGFLENAVLPVHFCNQPNEFDEWRSNNYHTPALRGKNGLLNKLVVLGLITSNLSNDISDLYQQLNGSIHGGEKYLIHKGLHKNSWSGLLFKEQDFLDWCTAVSKAIEVGAKLLQINVKQLMNLRSSGDVVCATCHNDKYLKLEKFMFGGRNFKQYLCAVCGHQSTFDEDGHLSHKVTQYEQ
;
A
#
# COMPACT_ATOMS: atom_id res chain seq x y z
N MET A 1 10.70 21.78 20.36
CA MET A 1 9.53 20.94 20.08
C MET A 1 8.67 21.66 19.07
N VAL A 2 8.10 20.95 18.10
CA VAL A 2 7.18 21.52 17.10
C VAL A 2 5.99 20.57 16.97
N ILE A 3 4.79 21.10 16.72
CA ILE A 3 3.60 20.29 16.47
C ILE A 3 3.22 20.43 15.00
N THR A 4 3.06 19.29 14.31
CA THR A 4 2.56 19.22 12.93
C THR A 4 1.06 18.95 12.92
N LEU A 5 0.32 19.67 12.08
CA LEU A 5 -1.10 19.45 11.79
C LEU A 5 -1.26 18.97 10.34
N SER A 6 -1.88 17.80 10.11
CA SER A 6 -2.24 17.28 8.78
C SER A 6 -3.75 17.40 8.56
N THR A 7 -4.15 17.71 7.33
CA THR A 7 -5.55 17.96 6.94
C THR A 7 -6.15 16.89 6.02
N ASP A 8 -5.32 16.22 5.21
CA ASP A 8 -5.69 15.19 4.25
C ASP A 8 -4.49 14.27 3.95
N VAL A 9 -4.38 13.20 4.74
CA VAL A 9 -3.26 12.23 4.68
C VAL A 9 -3.16 11.50 3.33
N ILE A 10 -4.27 11.35 2.59
CA ILE A 10 -4.25 10.81 1.22
C ILE A 10 -5.14 11.70 0.35
N PRO A 11 -4.56 12.72 -0.29
CA PRO A 11 -5.32 13.64 -1.13
C PRO A 11 -6.05 12.94 -2.27
N SER A 12 -7.31 13.33 -2.50
CA SER A 12 -8.12 12.80 -3.61
C SER A 12 -7.47 13.03 -4.97
N LYS A 13 -6.73 14.15 -5.09
CA LYS A 13 -5.96 14.48 -6.29
C LYS A 13 -4.79 13.51 -6.51
N ALA A 14 -4.05 13.14 -5.46
CA ALA A 14 -2.98 12.15 -5.57
C ALA A 14 -3.51 10.79 -6.08
N ILE A 15 -4.62 10.29 -5.53
CA ILE A 15 -5.23 9.03 -5.99
C ILE A 15 -5.67 9.09 -7.45
N SER A 16 -6.14 10.24 -7.93
CA SER A 16 -6.52 10.41 -9.35
C SER A 16 -5.33 10.34 -10.33
N LEU A 17 -4.10 10.46 -9.82
CA LEU A 17 -2.86 10.45 -10.61
C LEU A 17 -2.18 9.08 -10.68
N LEU A 18 -2.72 8.05 -10.05
CA LEU A 18 -2.12 6.70 -10.04
C LEU A 18 -2.03 6.03 -11.41
N ASN A 19 -2.68 6.57 -12.46
CA ASN A 19 -2.62 6.04 -13.81
C ASN A 19 -1.27 6.33 -14.49
N PHE A 20 -0.21 5.68 -13.97
CA PHE A 20 1.14 5.83 -14.47
C PHE A 20 1.31 5.23 -15.88
N SER A 21 2.04 5.98 -16.70
CA SER A 21 2.48 5.62 -18.04
C SER A 21 3.53 4.51 -18.02
N ASP A 22 3.54 3.72 -19.10
CA ASP A 22 4.59 2.74 -19.40
C ASP A 22 5.90 3.49 -19.67
N GLU A 23 6.91 3.26 -18.84
CA GLU A 23 8.21 3.90 -18.89
C GLU A 23 9.27 2.93 -18.37
N SER A 24 10.45 2.89 -18.98
CA SER A 24 11.59 2.06 -18.54
C SER A 24 12.37 2.74 -17.41
N LEU A 25 13.14 1.96 -16.64
CA LEU A 25 14.00 2.52 -15.59
C LEU A 25 15.17 3.34 -16.16
N ASP A 26 15.63 2.97 -17.36
CA ASP A 26 16.69 3.69 -18.11
C ASP A 26 16.22 5.06 -18.64
N SER A 27 14.90 5.27 -18.72
CA SER A 27 14.31 6.58 -18.98
C SER A 27 14.05 7.31 -17.66
N SER A 28 14.12 8.64 -17.67
CA SER A 28 14.10 9.43 -16.44
C SER A 28 12.77 9.33 -15.67
N PHE A 29 12.66 8.33 -14.79
CA PHE A 29 11.63 8.23 -13.73
C PHE A 29 11.42 9.59 -13.02
N ALA A 30 12.50 10.37 -12.91
CA ALA A 30 12.58 11.65 -12.23
C ALA A 30 11.80 12.82 -12.86
N ASN A 31 11.23 12.68 -14.06
CA ASN A 31 10.47 13.76 -14.71
C ASN A 31 9.03 13.36 -15.09
N GLY A 32 8.56 12.23 -14.56
CA GLY A 32 7.29 11.61 -14.95
C GLY A 32 6.09 11.90 -14.03
N ASP A 33 5.00 11.23 -14.34
CA ASP A 33 3.76 11.16 -13.57
C ASP A 33 3.95 10.74 -12.09
N LEU A 34 4.94 9.91 -11.77
CA LEU A 34 5.30 9.54 -10.39
C LEU A 34 5.68 10.76 -9.56
N VAL A 35 6.47 11.69 -10.10
CA VAL A 35 6.89 12.89 -9.38
C VAL A 35 5.70 13.80 -9.12
N VAL A 36 4.79 13.91 -10.09
CA VAL A 36 3.54 14.66 -9.93
C VAL A 36 2.67 14.02 -8.84
N PHE A 37 2.58 12.69 -8.82
CA PHE A 37 1.88 11.96 -7.76
C PHE A 37 2.49 12.22 -6.37
N LEU A 38 3.81 12.10 -6.21
CA LEU A 38 4.49 12.31 -4.93
C LEU A 38 4.37 13.76 -4.47
N ASN A 39 4.51 14.72 -5.39
CA ASN A 39 4.28 16.13 -5.07
C ASN A 39 2.86 16.38 -4.58
N GLU A 40 1.84 15.73 -5.17
CA GLU A 40 0.46 15.86 -4.70
C GLU A 40 0.21 15.13 -3.37
N LEU A 41 0.83 13.97 -3.15
CA LEU A 41 0.73 13.22 -1.91
C LEU A 41 1.34 14.00 -0.72
N TYR A 42 2.48 14.65 -0.95
CA TYR A 42 3.19 15.46 0.05
C TYR A 42 2.90 16.96 -0.08
N ASN A 43 1.88 17.35 -0.85
CA ASN A 43 1.51 18.76 -1.06
C ASN A 43 0.93 19.41 0.20
N GLU A 44 0.53 18.59 1.18
CA GLU A 44 -0.12 19.03 2.40
C GLU A 44 0.67 20.12 3.14
N SER A 45 -0.07 21.12 3.59
CA SER A 45 0.43 22.21 4.43
C SER A 45 0.60 21.69 5.85
N SER A 46 1.70 20.98 6.11
CA SER A 46 2.14 20.70 7.46
C SER A 46 2.32 22.03 8.18
N LEU A 47 1.40 22.37 9.07
CA LEU A 47 1.52 23.56 9.91
C LEU A 47 2.44 23.22 11.06
N LEU A 48 3.55 23.94 11.17
CA LEU A 48 4.50 23.84 12.25
C LEU A 48 4.13 24.88 13.30
N LEU A 49 3.64 24.42 14.46
CA LEU A 49 3.45 25.27 15.63
C LEU A 49 4.73 25.27 16.47
N SER A 50 5.31 26.46 16.71
CA SER A 50 6.44 26.63 17.60
C SER A 50 6.01 26.76 19.07
N GLU A 51 6.96 26.66 19.99
CA GLU A 51 6.72 26.89 21.41
C GLU A 51 6.32 28.35 21.72
N SER A 52 6.78 29.32 20.92
CA SER A 52 6.36 30.72 20.98
C SER A 52 4.93 30.95 20.48
N GLY A 53 4.32 29.95 19.82
CA GLY A 53 2.99 30.05 19.23
C GLY A 53 2.98 30.54 17.78
N ASP A 54 4.15 30.67 17.16
CA ASP A 54 4.26 30.99 15.74
C ASP A 54 3.84 29.78 14.92
N ILE A 55 2.98 30.01 13.93
CA ILE A 55 2.56 29.00 12.97
C ILE A 55 3.27 29.30 11.65
N SER A 56 4.14 28.39 11.24
CA SER A 56 4.71 28.43 9.90
C SER A 56 4.15 27.30 9.07
N VAL A 57 3.89 27.58 7.79
CA VAL A 57 3.63 26.52 6.82
C VAL A 57 4.98 25.93 6.45
N SER A 58 5.10 24.60 6.39
CA SER A 58 6.26 23.95 5.77
C SER A 58 6.52 24.58 4.40
N GLY A 59 7.66 25.27 4.27
CA GLY A 59 7.99 26.01 3.05
C GLY A 59 7.96 25.11 1.82
N GLU A 60 7.70 25.69 0.64
CA GLU A 60 7.73 24.97 -0.64
C GLU A 60 9.04 24.19 -0.85
N HIS A 61 10.17 24.75 -0.40
CA HIS A 61 11.46 24.09 -0.41
C HIS A 61 11.52 22.80 0.43
N PHE A 62 10.85 22.75 1.58
CA PHE A 62 10.84 21.55 2.43
C PHE A 62 9.98 20.43 1.82
N ARG A 63 8.84 20.79 1.23
CA ARG A 63 7.98 19.85 0.51
C ARG A 63 8.68 19.26 -0.71
N HIS A 64 9.36 20.11 -1.48
CA HIS A 64 10.16 19.66 -2.62
C HIS A 64 11.26 18.69 -2.19
N TYR A 65 11.97 19.01 -1.11
CA TYR A 65 13.01 18.15 -0.54
C TYR A 65 12.50 16.77 -0.11
N ILE A 66 11.34 16.69 0.57
CA ILE A 66 10.72 15.40 0.92
C ILE A 66 10.41 14.60 -0.35
N THR A 67 9.76 15.22 -1.34
CA THR A 67 9.43 14.54 -2.60
C THR A 67 10.69 14.02 -3.28
N GLU A 68 11.74 14.84 -3.38
CA GLU A 68 13.02 14.44 -3.98
C GLU A 68 13.64 13.25 -3.27
N GLN A 69 13.72 13.26 -1.93
CA GLN A 69 14.25 12.13 -1.17
C GLN A 69 13.45 10.85 -1.35
N LYS A 70 12.11 10.95 -1.32
CA LYS A 70 11.22 9.80 -1.51
C LYS A 70 11.33 9.21 -2.91
N LEU A 71 11.50 10.08 -3.90
CA LEU A 71 11.71 9.69 -5.28
C LEU A 71 13.08 9.02 -5.48
N GLU A 72 14.16 9.62 -4.97
CA GLU A 72 15.53 9.09 -5.06
C GLU A 72 15.60 7.69 -4.45
N ARG A 73 15.09 7.53 -3.22
CA ARG A 73 15.01 6.23 -2.56
C ARG A 73 14.19 5.22 -3.36
N GLY A 74 13.04 5.63 -3.87
CA GLY A 74 12.19 4.75 -4.67
C GLY A 74 12.86 4.29 -5.97
N ILE A 75 13.64 5.15 -6.61
CA ILE A 75 14.45 4.80 -7.80
C ILE A 75 15.56 3.83 -7.41
N GLU A 76 16.24 4.05 -6.28
CA GLU A 76 17.29 3.15 -5.79
C GLU A 76 16.75 1.74 -5.51
N GLU A 77 15.62 1.63 -4.79
CA GLU A 77 14.92 0.36 -4.54
C GLU A 77 14.44 -0.29 -5.86
N SER A 78 14.05 0.51 -6.86
CA SER A 78 13.66 0.03 -8.18
C SER A 78 14.83 -0.57 -8.96
N CYS A 79 16.02 0.03 -8.87
CA CYS A 79 17.25 -0.52 -9.41
C CYS A 79 17.58 -1.86 -8.75
N ASP A 80 17.50 -1.94 -7.42
CA ASP A 80 17.74 -3.19 -6.67
C ASP A 80 16.81 -4.33 -7.12
N PHE A 81 15.53 -4.03 -7.34
CA PHE A 81 14.60 -5.01 -7.89
C PHE A 81 14.99 -5.44 -9.30
N ALA A 82 15.31 -4.51 -10.20
CA ALA A 82 15.74 -4.85 -11.56
C ALA A 82 16.98 -5.75 -11.56
N GLU A 83 17.98 -5.42 -10.73
CA GLU A 83 19.18 -6.25 -10.54
C GLU A 83 18.84 -7.64 -10.01
N GLN A 84 17.93 -7.74 -9.04
CA GLN A 84 17.51 -9.02 -8.46
C GLN A 84 16.85 -9.92 -9.52
N PHE A 85 15.92 -9.38 -10.31
CA PHE A 85 15.29 -10.10 -11.42
C PHE A 85 16.31 -10.53 -12.48
N THR A 86 17.22 -9.63 -12.88
CA THR A 86 18.31 -9.92 -13.82
C THR A 86 19.19 -11.06 -13.30
N LYS A 87 19.59 -11.00 -12.03
CA LYS A 87 20.42 -12.02 -11.39
C LYS A 87 19.74 -13.38 -11.41
N TYR A 88 18.46 -13.48 -11.06
CA TYR A 88 17.76 -14.77 -11.11
C TYR A 88 17.58 -15.26 -12.55
N ALA A 89 17.34 -14.37 -13.51
CA ALA A 89 17.08 -14.72 -14.91
C ALA A 89 18.33 -15.24 -15.63
N VAL A 90 19.47 -14.56 -15.43
CA VAL A 90 20.75 -14.92 -16.06
C VAL A 90 21.34 -16.20 -15.47
N ASN A 91 21.10 -16.45 -14.18
CA ASN A 91 21.58 -17.67 -13.50
C ASN A 91 20.61 -18.86 -13.62
N ALA A 92 19.46 -18.68 -14.25
CA ALA A 92 18.48 -19.76 -14.42
C ALA A 92 19.00 -20.80 -15.43
N LEU A 93 19.06 -22.05 -14.99
CA LEU A 93 19.51 -23.17 -15.83
C LEU A 93 18.31 -23.94 -16.38
N PRO A 94 18.18 -24.08 -17.71
CA PRO A 94 17.12 -24.89 -18.30
C PRO A 94 17.35 -26.37 -17.97
N THR A 95 16.26 -27.13 -17.90
CA THR A 95 16.37 -28.59 -17.88
C THR A 95 17.02 -29.08 -19.19
N PRO A 96 17.66 -30.27 -19.19
CA PRO A 96 18.33 -30.79 -20.39
C PRO A 96 17.44 -30.80 -21.65
N ALA A 97 16.15 -31.13 -21.49
CA ALA A 97 15.19 -31.18 -22.59
C ALA A 97 14.82 -29.80 -23.18
N ALA A 98 15.02 -28.72 -22.42
CA ALA A 98 14.69 -27.36 -22.85
C ALA A 98 15.91 -26.51 -23.24
N ALA A 99 17.13 -27.01 -22.98
CA ALA A 99 18.38 -26.27 -23.16
C ALA A 99 18.59 -25.76 -24.59
N GLU A 100 18.18 -26.53 -25.61
CA GLU A 100 18.37 -26.15 -27.02
C GLU A 100 17.39 -25.06 -27.49
N THR A 101 16.27 -24.89 -26.80
CA THR A 101 15.20 -23.94 -27.18
C THR A 101 15.15 -22.71 -26.30
N TYR A 102 15.80 -22.74 -25.14
CA TYR A 102 15.81 -21.63 -24.21
C TYR A 102 16.73 -20.51 -24.70
N LYS A 103 16.19 -19.30 -24.77
CA LYS A 103 16.97 -18.10 -25.08
C LYS A 103 17.33 -17.42 -23.77
N LEU A 104 18.63 -17.20 -23.58
CA LEU A 104 19.13 -16.35 -22.51
C LEU A 104 18.54 -14.94 -22.66
N ILE A 105 18.21 -14.35 -21.52
CA ILE A 105 17.63 -13.03 -21.45
C ILE A 105 18.74 -12.01 -21.47
N ASN A 106 18.50 -10.91 -22.18
CA ASN A 106 19.39 -9.77 -22.13
C ASN A 106 19.43 -9.22 -20.68
N PRO A 107 20.61 -9.08 -20.05
CA PRO A 107 20.70 -8.51 -18.69
C PRO A 107 20.02 -7.14 -18.53
N GLU A 108 19.92 -6.37 -19.62
CA GLU A 108 19.24 -5.07 -19.66
C GLU A 108 17.71 -5.17 -19.78
N TYR A 109 17.14 -6.37 -19.90
CA TYR A 109 15.70 -6.56 -20.14
C TYR A 109 14.85 -5.91 -19.05
N PHE A 110 15.18 -6.11 -17.78
CA PHE A 110 14.38 -5.58 -16.67
C PHE A 110 14.53 -4.05 -16.52
N PHE A 111 15.70 -3.49 -16.84
CA PHE A 111 15.93 -2.04 -16.85
C PHE A 111 15.15 -1.34 -17.98
N SER A 112 15.11 -1.96 -19.16
CA SER A 112 14.47 -1.41 -20.35
C SER A 112 12.98 -1.78 -20.52
N ASN A 113 12.42 -2.68 -19.69
CA ASN A 113 11.02 -3.09 -19.81
C ASN A 113 10.07 -2.02 -19.27
N VAL A 114 9.30 -1.41 -20.16
CA VAL A 114 8.38 -0.31 -19.83
C VAL A 114 7.20 -0.73 -18.94
N SER A 115 6.74 -1.97 -19.05
CA SER A 115 5.66 -2.48 -18.18
C SER A 115 6.16 -2.71 -16.76
N PHE A 116 7.40 -3.19 -16.60
CA PHE A 116 8.03 -3.31 -15.30
C PHE A 116 8.31 -1.96 -14.69
N GLY A 117 8.82 -1.00 -15.44
CA GLY A 117 9.02 0.34 -14.91
C GLY A 117 7.72 1.02 -14.46
N ARG A 118 6.60 0.79 -15.16
CA ARG A 118 5.27 1.16 -14.63
C ARG A 118 4.98 0.47 -13.30
N THR A 119 5.20 -0.84 -13.20
CA THR A 119 5.01 -1.59 -11.95
C THR A 119 5.86 -1.03 -10.81
N LEU A 120 7.12 -0.68 -11.07
CA LEU A 120 8.02 -0.04 -10.10
C LEU A 120 7.46 1.29 -9.60
N LYS A 121 6.91 2.15 -10.49
CA LYS A 121 6.20 3.38 -10.06
C LYS A 121 5.04 3.11 -9.10
N TYR A 122 4.25 2.07 -9.37
CA TYR A 122 3.18 1.65 -8.45
C TYR A 122 3.72 1.16 -7.10
N LEU A 123 4.83 0.40 -7.08
CA LEU A 123 5.47 -0.02 -5.83
C LEU A 123 5.94 1.18 -5.00
N ILE A 124 6.61 2.16 -5.63
CA ILE A 124 7.01 3.41 -4.98
C ILE A 124 5.77 4.15 -4.43
N ALA A 125 4.71 4.26 -5.23
CA ALA A 125 3.48 4.91 -4.79
C ALA A 125 2.84 4.21 -3.58
N TRP A 126 2.80 2.88 -3.57
CA TRP A 126 2.27 2.09 -2.45
C TRP A 126 3.07 2.29 -1.16
N ASP A 127 4.41 2.22 -1.24
CA ASP A 127 5.28 2.44 -0.08
C ASP A 127 5.10 3.84 0.51
N ASN A 128 5.00 4.85 -0.36
CA ASN A 128 4.80 6.24 0.05
C ASN A 128 3.41 6.45 0.68
N LEU A 129 2.35 5.86 0.12
CA LEU A 129 1.01 5.89 0.73
C LEU A 129 1.01 5.24 2.12
N CYS A 130 1.61 4.07 2.25
CA CYS A 130 1.74 3.38 3.55
C CYS A 130 2.53 4.22 4.54
N SER A 131 3.67 4.77 4.11
CA SER A 131 4.54 5.61 4.93
C SER A 131 3.81 6.87 5.42
N ASN A 132 3.06 7.55 4.54
CA ASN A 132 2.31 8.74 4.91
C ASN A 132 1.20 8.43 5.92
N VAL A 133 0.45 7.35 5.69
CA VAL A 133 -0.60 6.90 6.62
C VAL A 133 -0.03 6.47 7.97
N LEU A 134 1.11 5.79 8.00
CA LEU A 134 1.77 5.38 9.24
C LEU A 134 2.30 6.58 10.02
N ALA A 135 2.95 7.53 9.33
CA ALA A 135 3.46 8.76 9.93
C ALA A 135 2.34 9.54 10.63
N GLU A 136 1.20 9.68 9.96
CA GLU A 136 0.03 10.41 10.46
C GLU A 136 -0.92 9.55 11.31
N SER A 137 -0.50 8.33 11.70
CA SER A 137 -1.34 7.36 12.44
C SER A 137 -2.78 7.27 11.92
N ALA A 138 -2.95 7.32 10.60
CA ALA A 138 -4.22 7.54 9.91
C ALA A 138 -4.84 6.23 9.41
N PHE A 139 -4.72 5.15 10.19
CA PHE A 139 -5.16 3.81 9.81
C PHE A 139 -6.17 3.23 10.81
N PHE A 140 -7.15 2.48 10.33
CA PHE A 140 -8.03 1.70 11.22
C PHE A 140 -7.42 0.36 11.65
N SER A 141 -6.41 -0.14 10.95
CA SER A 141 -5.73 -1.35 11.41
C SER A 141 -4.30 -1.38 10.95
N GLN A 142 -3.39 -1.12 11.90
CA GLN A 142 -1.96 -1.16 11.62
C GLN A 142 -1.55 -2.56 11.13
N ALA A 143 -2.11 -3.61 11.74
CA ALA A 143 -1.84 -4.99 11.37
C ALA A 143 -2.17 -5.24 9.88
N HIS A 144 -3.38 -4.89 9.43
CA HIS A 144 -3.74 -5.07 8.02
C HIS A 144 -2.90 -4.21 7.08
N LEU A 145 -2.56 -2.97 7.45
CA LEU A 145 -1.72 -2.09 6.62
C LEU A 145 -0.30 -2.65 6.46
N LEU A 146 0.32 -3.11 7.56
CA LEU A 146 1.66 -3.70 7.54
C LEU A 146 1.67 -5.06 6.83
N GLU A 147 0.61 -5.87 7.00
CA GLU A 147 0.46 -7.13 6.28
C GLU A 147 0.32 -6.87 4.77
N ALA A 148 -0.52 -5.92 4.36
CA ALA A 148 -0.68 -5.55 2.96
C ALA A 148 0.62 -5.02 2.34
N ARG A 149 1.45 -4.28 3.09
CA ARG A 149 2.80 -3.90 2.64
C ARG A 149 3.69 -5.13 2.45
N THR A 150 3.70 -6.04 3.42
CA THR A 150 4.48 -7.29 3.38
C THR A 150 4.04 -8.20 2.23
N ASP A 151 2.73 -8.28 1.94
CA ASP A 151 2.20 -9.05 0.82
C ASP A 151 2.73 -8.54 -0.53
N ILE A 152 2.81 -7.22 -0.73
CA ILE A 152 3.38 -6.65 -1.96
C ILE A 152 4.86 -7.03 -2.10
N ASP A 153 5.65 -6.85 -1.04
CA ASP A 153 7.09 -7.20 -1.05
C ASP A 153 7.29 -8.70 -1.32
N ALA A 154 6.52 -9.56 -0.65
CA ALA A 154 6.57 -11.01 -0.84
C ALA A 154 6.13 -11.43 -2.26
N SER A 155 5.16 -10.72 -2.85
CA SER A 155 4.74 -10.93 -4.24
C SER A 155 5.86 -10.63 -5.23
N VAL A 156 6.59 -9.52 -5.04
CA VAL A 156 7.77 -9.13 -5.84
C VAL A 156 8.86 -10.19 -5.71
N ASP A 157 9.19 -10.59 -4.48
CA ASP A 157 10.21 -11.59 -4.20
C ASP A 157 9.91 -12.95 -4.86
N MET A 158 8.65 -13.39 -4.87
CA MET A 158 8.23 -14.62 -5.53
C MET A 158 8.32 -14.49 -7.05
N ALA A 159 7.92 -13.34 -7.63
CA ALA A 159 8.00 -13.09 -9.06
C ALA A 159 9.45 -13.02 -9.57
N ALA A 160 10.36 -12.41 -8.80
CA ALA A 160 11.80 -12.36 -9.12
C ALA A 160 12.41 -13.76 -9.30
N ARG A 161 11.87 -14.74 -8.57
CA ARG A 161 12.29 -16.15 -8.60
C ARG A 161 11.41 -17.02 -9.51
N PHE A 162 10.56 -16.41 -10.34
CA PHE A 162 9.67 -17.06 -11.31
C PHE A 162 8.54 -17.91 -10.70
N TYR A 163 8.23 -17.71 -9.42
CA TYR A 163 7.09 -18.33 -8.72
C TYR A 163 5.80 -17.52 -8.91
N TYR A 164 5.41 -17.28 -10.17
CA TYR A 164 4.29 -16.39 -10.51
C TYR A 164 2.96 -16.84 -9.89
N LYS A 165 2.69 -18.15 -9.82
CA LYS A 165 1.47 -18.64 -9.14
C LYS A 165 1.42 -18.25 -7.67
N GLN A 166 2.52 -18.38 -6.94
CA GLN A 166 2.63 -17.99 -5.54
C GLN A 166 2.50 -16.48 -5.40
N SER A 167 3.16 -15.73 -6.29
CA SER A 167 3.04 -14.28 -6.36
C SER A 167 1.58 -13.83 -6.54
N PHE A 168 0.82 -14.42 -7.47
CA PHE A 168 -0.62 -14.15 -7.62
C PHE A 168 -1.45 -14.55 -6.40
N GLN A 169 -1.08 -15.63 -5.71
CA GLN A 169 -1.75 -16.03 -4.47
C GLN A 169 -1.55 -15.00 -3.35
N ILE A 170 -0.35 -14.42 -3.25
CA ILE A 170 -0.05 -13.37 -2.29
C ILE A 170 -0.82 -12.09 -2.65
N LEU A 171 -0.87 -11.69 -3.93
CA LEU A 171 -1.67 -10.54 -4.38
C LEU A 171 -3.17 -10.70 -4.09
N ARG A 172 -3.67 -11.94 -4.08
CA ARG A 172 -5.04 -12.21 -3.65
C ARG A 172 -5.21 -11.94 -2.15
N GLY A 173 -4.25 -12.37 -1.32
CA GLY A 173 -4.21 -12.06 0.11
C GLY A 173 -4.16 -10.55 0.38
N PHE A 174 -3.33 -9.83 -0.35
CA PHE A 174 -3.28 -8.37 -0.33
C PHE A 174 -4.66 -7.72 -0.53
N LEU A 175 -5.44 -8.16 -1.54
CA LEU A 175 -6.77 -7.59 -1.78
C LEU A 175 -7.74 -7.88 -0.63
N GLU A 176 -7.67 -9.07 -0.04
CA GLU A 176 -8.48 -9.43 1.13
C GLU A 176 -8.10 -8.52 2.33
N ASN A 177 -6.79 -8.33 2.56
CA ASN A 177 -6.25 -7.46 3.61
C ASN A 177 -6.55 -5.97 3.39
N ALA A 178 -6.63 -5.49 2.14
CA ALA A 178 -6.97 -4.10 1.84
C ALA A 178 -8.47 -3.77 2.05
N VAL A 179 -9.36 -4.76 1.84
CA VAL A 179 -10.81 -4.56 1.97
C VAL A 179 -11.27 -4.63 3.43
N LEU A 180 -10.65 -5.48 4.25
CA LEU A 180 -11.06 -5.71 5.64
C LEU A 180 -11.09 -4.44 6.52
N PRO A 181 -10.09 -3.55 6.50
CA PRO A 181 -10.13 -2.31 7.28
C PRO A 181 -11.32 -1.41 6.94
N VAL A 182 -11.74 -1.34 5.68
CA VAL A 182 -12.89 -0.54 5.24
C VAL A 182 -14.19 -1.06 5.88
N HIS A 183 -14.33 -2.39 5.97
CA HIS A 183 -15.45 -3.04 6.63
C HIS A 183 -15.42 -2.86 8.15
N PHE A 184 -14.29 -3.20 8.77
CA PHE A 184 -14.14 -3.18 10.22
C PHE A 184 -14.23 -1.78 10.82
N CYS A 185 -13.85 -0.74 10.07
CA CYS A 185 -13.93 0.64 10.55
C CYS A 185 -15.34 1.05 10.99
N ASN A 186 -16.38 0.48 10.36
CA ASN A 186 -17.78 0.74 10.73
C ASN A 186 -18.41 -0.40 11.53
N GLN A 187 -17.65 -1.47 11.82
CA GLN A 187 -18.11 -2.66 12.52
C GLN A 187 -17.11 -3.03 13.64
N PRO A 188 -16.93 -2.18 14.67
CA PRO A 188 -15.92 -2.39 15.70
C PRO A 188 -16.12 -3.69 16.50
N ASN A 189 -17.37 -4.13 16.69
CA ASN A 189 -17.65 -5.42 17.35
C ASN A 189 -17.15 -6.61 16.52
N GLU A 190 -17.32 -6.58 15.19
CA GLU A 190 -16.81 -7.63 14.30
C GLU A 190 -15.27 -7.60 14.25
N PHE A 191 -14.67 -6.41 14.35
CA PHE A 191 -13.22 -6.28 14.50
C PHE A 191 -12.71 -6.92 15.80
N ASP A 192 -13.41 -6.74 16.92
CA ASP A 192 -13.06 -7.35 18.20
C ASP A 192 -13.15 -8.88 18.16
N GLU A 193 -14.20 -9.41 17.51
CA GLU A 193 -14.32 -10.84 17.24
C GLU A 193 -13.17 -11.33 16.35
N TRP A 194 -12.80 -10.57 15.31
CA TRP A 194 -11.68 -10.92 14.42
C TRP A 194 -10.35 -10.96 15.17
N ARG A 195 -10.06 -9.95 16.00
CA ARG A 195 -8.86 -9.93 16.85
C ARG A 195 -8.80 -11.09 17.84
N SER A 196 -9.96 -11.59 18.26
CA SER A 196 -10.09 -12.70 19.20
C SER A 196 -10.18 -14.07 18.51
N ASN A 197 -9.94 -14.14 17.19
CA ASN A 197 -10.09 -15.34 16.36
C ASN A 197 -11.50 -15.97 16.41
N ASN A 198 -12.52 -15.17 16.68
CA ASN A 198 -13.93 -15.58 16.76
C ASN A 198 -14.78 -15.04 15.61
N TYR A 199 -14.17 -14.43 14.59
CA TYR A 199 -14.85 -13.94 13.41
C TYR A 199 -14.50 -14.77 12.18
N HIS A 200 -15.53 -15.12 11.39
CA HIS A 200 -15.34 -15.76 10.10
C HIS A 200 -15.52 -14.74 8.98
N THR A 201 -14.41 -14.36 8.34
CA THR A 201 -14.45 -13.43 7.21
C THR A 201 -15.37 -13.94 6.10
N PRO A 202 -16.44 -13.20 5.75
CA PRO A 202 -17.31 -13.56 4.64
C PRO A 202 -16.53 -13.68 3.34
N ALA A 203 -17.05 -14.45 2.39
CA ALA A 203 -16.50 -14.48 1.04
C ALA A 203 -16.41 -13.05 0.47
N LEU A 204 -15.31 -12.74 -0.21
CA LEU A 204 -15.10 -11.40 -0.77
C LEU A 204 -16.20 -11.03 -1.78
N ARG A 205 -16.58 -12.00 -2.63
CA ARG A 205 -17.56 -11.86 -3.72
C ARG A 205 -18.88 -12.58 -3.41
N GLY A 206 -19.89 -12.33 -4.24
CA GLY A 206 -21.20 -12.99 -4.20
C GLY A 206 -22.29 -12.13 -3.54
N LYS A 207 -23.54 -12.59 -3.62
CA LYS A 207 -24.73 -11.84 -3.16
C LYS A 207 -24.63 -11.40 -1.69
N ASN A 208 -24.05 -12.24 -0.84
CA ASN A 208 -23.83 -11.96 0.58
C ASN A 208 -22.35 -11.67 0.90
N GLY A 209 -21.54 -11.44 -0.13
CA GLY A 209 -20.10 -11.21 0.01
C GLY A 209 -19.78 -9.80 0.49
N LEU A 210 -18.53 -9.63 0.94
CA LEU A 210 -18.05 -8.39 1.55
C LEU A 210 -18.20 -7.18 0.62
N LEU A 211 -17.86 -7.32 -0.66
CA LEU A 211 -17.97 -6.22 -1.63
C LEU A 211 -19.40 -5.72 -1.80
N ASN A 212 -20.38 -6.63 -1.90
CA ASN A 212 -21.78 -6.24 -2.02
C ASN A 212 -22.27 -5.51 -0.77
N LYS A 213 -21.85 -5.97 0.42
CA LYS A 213 -22.16 -5.27 1.69
C LYS A 213 -21.59 -3.84 1.68
N LEU A 214 -20.33 -3.66 1.28
CA LEU A 214 -19.69 -2.34 1.23
C LEU A 214 -20.37 -1.38 0.25
N VAL A 215 -20.84 -1.88 -0.90
CA VAL A 215 -21.63 -1.08 -1.85
C VAL A 215 -22.98 -0.69 -1.26
N VAL A 216 -23.70 -1.63 -0.64
CA VAL A 216 -25.01 -1.36 -0.02
C VAL A 216 -24.91 -0.34 1.11
N LEU A 217 -23.81 -0.35 1.86
CA LEU A 217 -23.51 0.64 2.90
C LEU A 217 -23.03 2.00 2.34
N GLY A 218 -22.84 2.13 1.03
CA GLY A 218 -22.35 3.35 0.39
C GLY A 218 -20.88 3.66 0.66
N LEU A 219 -20.09 2.68 1.12
CA LEU A 219 -18.67 2.88 1.47
C LEU A 219 -17.76 2.81 0.25
N ILE A 220 -18.11 1.98 -0.73
CA ILE A 220 -17.43 1.91 -2.02
C ILE A 220 -18.43 2.07 -3.16
N THR A 221 -17.96 2.56 -4.31
CA THR A 221 -18.79 2.65 -5.51
C THR A 221 -18.95 1.27 -6.17
N SER A 222 -20.02 1.09 -6.94
CA SER A 222 -20.22 -0.12 -7.75
C SER A 222 -19.05 -0.36 -8.72
N ASN A 223 -18.47 0.71 -9.27
CA ASN A 223 -17.32 0.60 -10.16
C ASN A 223 -16.09 0.04 -9.44
N LEU A 224 -15.76 0.56 -8.25
CA LEU A 224 -14.66 0.03 -7.44
C LEU A 224 -14.91 -1.42 -7.01
N SER A 225 -16.15 -1.76 -6.66
CA SER A 225 -16.52 -3.14 -6.36
C SER A 225 -16.30 -4.08 -7.56
N ASN A 226 -16.64 -3.64 -8.77
CA ASN A 226 -16.41 -4.41 -9.99
C ASN A 226 -14.91 -4.57 -10.27
N ASP A 227 -14.13 -3.49 -10.16
CA ASP A 227 -12.67 -3.52 -10.31
C ASP A 227 -12.02 -4.54 -9.36
N ILE A 228 -12.42 -4.54 -8.08
CA ILE A 228 -11.93 -5.52 -7.09
C ILE A 228 -12.36 -6.93 -7.46
N SER A 229 -13.64 -7.12 -7.80
CA SER A 229 -14.22 -8.43 -8.13
C SER A 229 -13.53 -9.07 -9.34
N ASP A 230 -13.27 -8.27 -10.38
CA ASP A 230 -12.67 -8.73 -11.64
C ASP A 230 -11.20 -9.07 -11.44
N LEU A 231 -10.45 -8.23 -10.73
CA LEU A 231 -9.06 -8.52 -10.37
C LEU A 231 -8.97 -9.78 -9.50
N TYR A 232 -9.84 -9.92 -8.50
CA TYR A 232 -9.88 -11.12 -7.66
C TYR A 232 -10.22 -12.38 -8.46
N GLN A 233 -11.11 -12.27 -9.44
CA GLN A 233 -11.42 -13.37 -10.36
C GLN A 233 -10.23 -13.74 -11.23
N GLN A 234 -9.52 -12.75 -11.77
CA GLN A 234 -8.31 -12.96 -12.57
C GLN A 234 -7.22 -13.66 -11.75
N LEU A 235 -6.96 -13.21 -10.52
CA LEU A 235 -5.99 -13.82 -9.61
C LEU A 235 -6.39 -15.27 -9.29
N ASN A 236 -7.66 -15.51 -8.94
CA ASN A 236 -8.15 -16.87 -8.73
C ASN A 236 -8.01 -17.77 -9.96
N GLY A 237 -8.28 -17.24 -11.15
CA GLY A 237 -8.04 -17.96 -12.42
C GLY A 237 -6.57 -18.30 -12.62
N SER A 238 -5.65 -17.42 -12.22
CA SER A 238 -4.20 -17.65 -12.31
C SER A 238 -3.70 -18.71 -11.32
N ILE A 239 -4.39 -18.88 -10.19
CA ILE A 239 -4.03 -19.85 -9.14
C ILE A 239 -4.67 -21.24 -9.43
N HIS A 240 -5.94 -21.26 -9.86
CA HIS A 240 -6.77 -22.46 -9.93
C HIS A 240 -7.24 -22.84 -11.33
N GLY A 241 -7.16 -21.94 -12.32
CA GLY A 241 -7.80 -22.08 -13.63
C GLY A 241 -7.09 -23.01 -14.62
N GLY A 242 -5.88 -23.48 -14.32
CA GLY A 242 -5.19 -24.46 -15.16
C GLY A 242 -3.69 -24.54 -14.95
N GLU A 243 -3.02 -25.21 -15.89
CA GLU A 243 -1.59 -25.50 -15.82
C GLU A 243 -0.69 -24.29 -16.15
N LYS A 244 -1.22 -23.20 -16.73
CA LYS A 244 -0.46 -22.05 -17.26
C LYS A 244 0.64 -21.56 -16.32
N TYR A 245 0.34 -21.40 -15.03
CA TYR A 245 1.26 -20.85 -14.04
C TYR A 245 1.84 -21.90 -13.08
N LEU A 246 1.59 -23.20 -13.31
CA LEU A 246 2.22 -24.22 -12.50
C LEU A 246 3.74 -24.22 -12.74
N ILE A 247 4.51 -24.23 -11.65
CA ILE A 247 5.98 -24.31 -11.67
C ILE A 247 6.46 -25.50 -12.52
N HIS A 248 5.73 -26.60 -12.40
CA HIS A 248 6.04 -27.87 -13.05
C HIS A 248 5.15 -28.15 -14.28
N LYS A 249 4.67 -27.09 -14.95
CA LYS A 249 3.87 -27.22 -16.17
C LYS A 249 4.59 -28.04 -17.24
N GLY A 250 3.88 -28.94 -17.90
CA GLY A 250 4.37 -29.75 -19.01
C GLY A 250 5.12 -31.02 -18.61
N LEU A 251 5.20 -31.37 -17.31
CA LEU A 251 5.88 -32.59 -16.86
C LEU A 251 5.37 -33.85 -17.57
N HIS A 252 4.05 -34.00 -17.69
CA HIS A 252 3.42 -35.16 -18.33
C HIS A 252 3.63 -35.22 -19.86
N LYS A 253 4.08 -34.11 -20.47
CA LYS A 253 4.41 -34.02 -21.90
C LYS A 253 5.92 -33.96 -22.16
N ASN A 254 6.75 -34.16 -21.12
CA ASN A 254 8.20 -33.95 -21.16
C ASN A 254 8.60 -32.56 -21.70
N SER A 255 7.73 -31.55 -21.51
CA SER A 255 7.93 -30.19 -21.98
C SER A 255 8.21 -29.20 -20.82
N TRP A 256 8.49 -29.72 -19.63
CA TRP A 256 8.84 -28.90 -18.48
C TRP A 256 10.23 -28.30 -18.69
N SER A 257 10.32 -26.97 -18.74
CA SER A 257 11.57 -26.27 -19.05
C SER A 257 12.46 -26.01 -17.83
N GLY A 258 11.96 -26.24 -16.62
CA GLY A 258 12.60 -25.80 -15.38
C GLY A 258 12.00 -24.49 -14.86
N LEU A 259 12.57 -23.99 -13.76
CA LEU A 259 12.21 -22.69 -13.18
C LEU A 259 12.95 -21.58 -13.96
N LEU A 260 12.39 -21.24 -15.10
CA LEU A 260 12.93 -20.24 -16.03
C LEU A 260 12.01 -19.03 -16.11
N PHE A 261 12.60 -17.88 -16.43
CA PHE A 261 11.83 -16.69 -16.77
C PHE A 261 10.95 -16.93 -18.00
N LYS A 262 9.74 -16.38 -17.94
CA LYS A 262 8.73 -16.43 -18.98
C LYS A 262 8.13 -15.05 -19.09
N GLU A 263 8.42 -14.37 -20.20
CA GLU A 263 8.03 -12.99 -20.43
C GLU A 263 6.52 -12.75 -20.24
N GLN A 264 5.67 -13.60 -20.80
CA GLN A 264 4.23 -13.42 -20.64
C GLN A 264 3.78 -13.57 -19.18
N ASP A 265 4.33 -14.54 -18.43
CA ASP A 265 3.97 -14.74 -17.03
C ASP A 265 4.43 -13.55 -16.17
N PHE A 266 5.57 -12.94 -16.52
CA PHE A 266 6.09 -11.69 -15.94
C PHE A 266 5.19 -10.48 -16.25
N LEU A 267 4.82 -10.27 -17.51
CA LEU A 267 3.97 -9.15 -17.92
C LEU A 267 2.55 -9.24 -17.31
N ASP A 268 2.02 -10.46 -17.20
CA ASP A 268 0.76 -10.73 -16.50
C ASP A 268 0.88 -10.33 -15.01
N TRP A 269 2.01 -10.64 -14.38
CA TRP A 269 2.31 -10.23 -13.01
C TRP A 269 2.44 -8.71 -12.86
N CYS A 270 3.20 -8.04 -13.73
CA CYS A 270 3.32 -6.58 -13.74
C CYS A 270 1.94 -5.90 -13.77
N THR A 271 1.06 -6.39 -14.64
CA THR A 271 -0.32 -5.89 -14.77
C THR A 271 -1.13 -6.12 -13.50
N ALA A 272 -1.04 -7.33 -12.91
CA ALA A 272 -1.77 -7.68 -11.70
C ALA A 272 -1.33 -6.86 -10.48
N VAL A 273 -0.02 -6.65 -10.28
CA VAL A 273 0.52 -5.84 -9.18
C VAL A 273 0.08 -4.39 -9.30
N SER A 274 0.28 -3.77 -10.47
CA SER A 274 -0.14 -2.38 -10.69
C SER A 274 -1.63 -2.19 -10.42
N LYS A 275 -2.48 -3.11 -10.90
CA LYS A 275 -3.92 -3.03 -10.66
C LYS A 275 -4.30 -3.28 -9.19
N ALA A 276 -3.61 -4.21 -8.52
CA ALA A 276 -3.81 -4.46 -7.10
C ALA A 276 -3.50 -3.20 -6.28
N ILE A 277 -2.35 -2.57 -6.52
CA ILE A 277 -1.96 -1.34 -5.82
C ILE A 277 -2.93 -0.20 -6.12
N GLU A 278 -3.35 -0.01 -7.37
CA GLU A 278 -4.35 1.02 -7.74
C GLU A 278 -5.64 0.88 -6.89
N VAL A 279 -6.13 -0.35 -6.77
CA VAL A 279 -7.32 -0.68 -5.97
C VAL A 279 -7.04 -0.51 -4.47
N GLY A 280 -5.89 -1.00 -3.99
CA GLY A 280 -5.47 -0.90 -2.59
C GLY A 280 -5.34 0.55 -2.14
N ALA A 281 -4.78 1.43 -2.97
CA ALA A 281 -4.65 2.86 -2.69
C ALA A 281 -6.02 3.55 -2.56
N LYS A 282 -6.98 3.21 -3.42
CA LYS A 282 -8.37 3.71 -3.33
C LYS A 282 -9.04 3.23 -2.02
N LEU A 283 -8.87 1.97 -1.66
CA LEU A 283 -9.41 1.40 -0.41
C LEU A 283 -8.76 2.03 0.82
N LEU A 284 -7.44 2.25 0.79
CA LEU A 284 -6.70 2.90 1.87
C LEU A 284 -7.19 4.33 2.08
N GLN A 285 -7.40 5.10 1.01
CA GLN A 285 -7.99 6.44 1.12
C GLN A 285 -9.38 6.41 1.76
N ILE A 286 -10.23 5.46 1.37
CA ILE A 286 -11.56 5.31 1.95
C ILE A 286 -11.43 5.03 3.45
N ASN A 287 -10.52 4.14 3.84
CA ASN A 287 -10.28 3.82 5.26
C ASN A 287 -9.79 5.02 6.06
N VAL A 288 -8.83 5.80 5.52
CA VAL A 288 -8.35 7.05 6.12
C VAL A 288 -9.53 8.00 6.36
N LYS A 289 -10.37 8.23 5.33
CA LYS A 289 -11.53 9.12 5.43
C LYS A 289 -12.56 8.64 6.46
N GLN A 290 -12.84 7.33 6.52
CA GLN A 290 -13.73 6.76 7.54
C GLN A 290 -13.19 7.02 8.95
N LEU A 291 -11.90 6.79 9.16
CA LEU A 291 -11.26 7.01 10.46
C LEU A 291 -11.27 8.48 10.86
N MET A 292 -10.97 9.39 9.93
CA MET A 292 -11.01 10.83 10.23
C MET A 292 -12.42 11.28 10.59
N ASN A 293 -13.44 10.80 9.88
CA ASN A 293 -14.85 11.08 10.23
C ASN A 293 -15.22 10.54 11.62
N LEU A 294 -14.75 9.33 11.97
CA LEU A 294 -14.96 8.75 13.31
C LEU A 294 -14.27 9.58 14.41
N ARG A 295 -13.10 10.14 14.14
CA ARG A 295 -12.40 11.01 15.10
C ARG A 295 -13.13 12.35 15.28
N SER A 296 -13.65 12.92 14.19
CA SER A 296 -14.40 14.19 14.23
C SER A 296 -15.77 14.09 14.90
N SER A 297 -16.37 12.89 15.04
CA SER A 297 -17.64 12.72 15.77
C SER A 297 -17.50 12.85 17.29
N GLY A 298 -16.27 12.97 17.81
CA GLY A 298 -15.99 13.06 19.24
C GLY A 298 -15.80 11.70 19.92
N ASP A 299 -15.90 10.60 19.17
CA ASP A 299 -15.64 9.25 19.64
C ASP A 299 -14.12 9.02 19.68
N VAL A 300 -13.52 9.14 20.87
CA VAL A 300 -12.08 8.93 21.01
C VAL A 300 -11.82 7.43 21.07
N VAL A 301 -11.24 6.90 20.00
CA VAL A 301 -10.70 5.53 19.93
C VAL A 301 -9.18 5.58 19.81
N CYS A 302 -8.50 4.60 20.39
CA CYS A 302 -7.06 4.45 20.19
C CYS A 302 -6.74 4.22 18.69
N ALA A 303 -5.85 5.03 18.10
CA ALA A 303 -5.46 4.91 16.70
C ALA A 303 -4.86 3.52 16.33
N THR A 304 -4.23 2.84 17.29
CA THR A 304 -3.60 1.54 17.05
C THR A 304 -4.55 0.38 17.26
N CYS A 305 -5.21 0.31 18.42
CA CYS A 305 -5.99 -0.86 18.82
C CYS A 305 -7.50 -0.63 18.83
N HIS A 306 -7.96 0.56 18.47
CA HIS A 306 -9.38 0.96 18.36
C HIS A 306 -10.20 0.75 19.64
N ASN A 307 -9.51 0.57 20.75
CA ASN A 307 -10.13 0.49 22.06
C ASN A 307 -10.58 1.90 22.48
N ASP A 308 -11.86 2.00 22.86
CA ASP A 308 -12.55 3.20 23.33
C ASP A 308 -12.52 3.33 24.87
N LYS A 309 -12.22 2.22 25.56
CA LYS A 309 -12.14 2.15 27.03
C LYS A 309 -10.76 2.49 27.54
N TYR A 310 -10.63 2.83 28.82
CA TYR A 310 -9.33 2.96 29.50
C TYR A 310 -8.34 3.91 28.80
N LEU A 311 -8.84 4.93 28.08
CA LEU A 311 -8.02 6.00 27.54
C LEU A 311 -7.76 7.03 28.64
N LYS A 312 -6.50 7.20 29.02
CA LYS A 312 -6.09 8.25 29.94
C LYS A 312 -5.92 9.54 29.16
N LEU A 313 -6.63 10.60 29.56
CA LEU A 313 -6.53 11.92 28.96
C LEU A 313 -5.62 12.81 29.80
N GLU A 314 -4.57 13.34 29.16
CA GLU A 314 -3.74 14.42 29.67
C GLU A 314 -3.96 15.66 28.81
N LYS A 315 -4.13 16.82 29.45
CA LYS A 315 -4.23 18.11 28.75
C LYS A 315 -2.97 18.90 28.98
N PHE A 316 -2.44 19.53 27.94
CA PHE A 316 -1.28 20.40 28.04
C PHE A 316 -1.45 21.60 27.11
N MET A 317 -0.75 22.69 27.41
CA MET A 317 -0.66 23.85 26.51
C MET A 317 0.67 23.83 25.78
N PHE A 318 0.65 24.21 24.50
CA PHE A 318 1.84 24.40 23.69
C PHE A 318 1.58 25.47 22.63
N GLY A 319 2.52 26.41 22.47
CA GLY A 319 2.36 27.51 21.50
C GLY A 319 1.07 28.32 21.69
N GLY A 320 0.60 28.48 22.94
CA GLY A 320 -0.65 29.17 23.26
C GLY A 320 -1.94 28.42 22.93
N ARG A 321 -1.89 27.14 22.51
CA ARG A 321 -3.05 26.30 22.21
C ARG A 321 -3.16 25.13 23.19
N ASN A 322 -4.38 24.65 23.47
CA ASN A 322 -4.57 23.44 24.26
C ASN A 322 -4.51 22.19 23.38
N PHE A 323 -3.90 21.15 23.93
CA PHE A 323 -3.83 19.84 23.31
C PHE A 323 -4.34 18.77 24.28
N LYS A 324 -4.91 17.71 23.71
CA LYS A 324 -5.39 16.52 24.41
C LYS A 324 -4.52 15.34 24.00
N GLN A 325 -3.81 14.76 24.95
CA GLN A 325 -3.05 13.53 24.74
C GLN A 325 -3.81 12.36 25.35
N TYR A 326 -4.11 11.36 24.53
CA TYR A 326 -4.73 10.11 24.97
C TYR A 326 -3.69 9.00 25.01
N LEU A 327 -3.54 8.37 26.17
CA LEU A 327 -2.73 7.17 26.35
C LEU A 327 -3.65 5.95 26.46
N CYS A 328 -3.51 5.01 25.54
CA CYS A 328 -4.25 3.76 25.57
C CYS A 328 -3.65 2.78 26.57
N ALA A 329 -4.38 2.41 27.62
CA ALA A 329 -3.90 1.44 28.61
C ALA A 329 -3.77 0.00 28.06
N VAL A 330 -4.41 -0.31 26.93
CA VAL A 330 -4.37 -1.67 26.33
C VAL A 330 -3.11 -1.88 25.52
N CYS A 331 -2.77 -0.95 24.62
CA CYS A 331 -1.62 -1.10 23.72
C CYS A 331 -0.46 -0.14 24.02
N GLY A 332 -0.62 0.80 24.96
CA GLY A 332 0.40 1.79 25.30
C GLY A 332 0.54 2.95 24.30
N HIS A 333 -0.20 2.94 23.19
CA HIS A 333 -0.12 4.00 22.18
C HIS A 333 -0.57 5.36 22.72
N GLN A 334 0.11 6.41 22.28
CA GLN A 334 -0.20 7.80 22.60
C GLN A 334 -0.63 8.55 21.34
N SER A 335 -1.79 9.19 21.39
CA SER A 335 -2.29 10.05 20.32
C SER A 335 -2.51 11.45 20.87
N THR A 336 -1.99 12.47 20.19
CA THR A 336 -2.19 13.88 20.57
C THR A 336 -3.16 14.51 19.59
N PHE A 337 -4.12 15.27 20.10
CA PHE A 337 -5.10 16.00 19.30
C PHE A 337 -5.14 17.47 19.71
N ASP A 338 -5.43 18.34 18.75
CA ASP A 338 -5.71 19.76 19.01
C ASP A 338 -7.11 19.97 19.61
N GLU A 339 -7.50 21.24 19.78
CA GLU A 339 -8.83 21.59 20.32
C GLU A 339 -9.97 21.17 19.40
N ASP A 340 -9.73 21.17 18.10
CA ASP A 340 -10.68 20.83 17.03
C ASP A 340 -10.78 19.31 16.80
N GLY A 341 -9.91 18.52 17.45
CA GLY A 341 -9.90 17.07 17.35
C GLY A 341 -9.05 16.52 16.20
N HIS A 342 -8.23 17.35 15.56
CA HIS A 342 -7.27 16.89 14.56
C HIS A 342 -6.07 16.24 15.23
N LEU A 343 -5.57 15.16 14.63
CA LEU A 343 -4.37 14.51 15.11
C LEU A 343 -3.18 15.46 14.95
N SER A 344 -2.33 15.48 15.97
CA SER A 344 -1.17 16.35 16.09
C SER A 344 0.06 15.50 16.43
N HIS A 345 1.16 15.70 15.72
CA HIS A 345 2.40 14.99 15.97
C HIS A 345 3.37 15.86 16.76
N LYS A 346 3.81 15.40 17.94
CA LYS A 346 4.91 16.04 18.69
C LYS A 346 6.22 15.65 18.01
N VAL A 347 6.83 16.58 17.28
CA VAL A 347 8.17 16.41 16.71
C VAL A 347 9.19 16.95 17.71
N THR A 348 10.09 16.08 18.16
CA THR A 348 11.21 16.50 19.02
C THR A 348 12.37 17.02 18.17
N GLN A 349 13.26 17.84 18.73
CA GLN A 349 14.39 18.47 17.99
C GLN A 349 15.34 17.50 17.28
N TYR A 350 15.19 16.18 17.49
CA TYR A 350 16.01 15.12 16.91
C TYR A 350 15.39 14.48 15.65
N GLU A 351 14.20 14.90 15.26
CA GLU A 351 13.44 14.37 14.10
C GLU A 351 13.28 15.41 12.97
N GLN A 352 14.07 16.50 13.00
CA GLN A 352 14.12 17.53 11.97
C GLN A 352 15.25 17.32 10.97
#